data_AF-A0A6B3C9R7-F1
#
_entry.id   AF-A0A6B3C9R7-F1
#
_cell.length_a   1.000
_cell.length_b   1.000
_cell.length_c   1.000
_cell.angle_alpha   90.00
_cell.angle_beta   90.00
_cell.angle_gamma   90.00
#
_symmetry.space_group_name_H-M   'P 1'
#
loop_
_entity.id
_entity.type
_entity.pdbx_description
1 polymer ?
#
loop_
_entity_poly.entity_id
_entity_poly.type
_entity_poly.pdbx_seq_one_letter_code
_entity_poly.pdbx_strand_id
1 'polypeptide(L)'
;GRGSTQGAFGRAGGRPVRGRKSKRAKRQEFEAMQAPSLGGVSVPRGNGKTVIRLRHGSSLNDFADKIDANPAALVTVLFHLGEMATATQSLDEDTFGTLAAELGYVIEMVSAEEEDRELLGSFDIDLDAELEAEGDEDLAPRPPVVTVMGHVDHGKTK
;
A
#
# COMPACT_ATOMS: atom_id res chain seq x y z
N GLY A 1 -41.19 28.81 63.26
CA GLY A 1 -40.99 27.36 63.48
C GLY A 1 -40.40 26.78 62.22
N ARG A 2 -39.29 26.03 62.23
CA ARG A 2 -39.08 24.65 62.73
C ARG A 2 -39.98 23.59 62.06
N GLY A 3 -39.33 22.63 61.39
CA GLY A 3 -39.77 21.26 61.09
C GLY A 3 -39.93 20.94 59.58
N SER A 4 -38.96 20.32 58.89
CA SER A 4 -38.67 18.85 58.76
C SER A 4 -39.81 18.07 58.07
N THR A 5 -39.68 17.18 57.08
CA THR A 5 -38.64 16.40 56.38
C THR A 5 -39.41 15.51 55.38
N GLN A 6 -38.89 15.22 54.18
CA GLN A 6 -38.84 13.85 53.58
C GLN A 6 -38.46 13.94 52.10
N GLY A 7 -37.41 13.20 51.74
CA GLY A 7 -36.89 13.07 50.38
C GLY A 7 -35.76 12.06 50.38
N ALA A 8 -36.09 10.85 50.83
CA ALA A 8 -35.20 9.70 50.82
C ALA A 8 -34.91 9.23 49.37
N PHE A 9 -33.75 8.60 49.20
CA PHE A 9 -33.32 7.78 48.05
C PHE A 9 -32.64 8.48 46.86
N GLY A 10 -31.38 8.89 47.06
CA GLY A 10 -30.36 8.95 46.00
C GLY A 10 -29.42 7.76 46.13
N ARG A 11 -29.71 6.64 45.45
CA ARG A 11 -28.93 5.40 45.47
C ARG A 11 -27.51 5.65 44.93
N ALA A 12 -26.52 5.22 45.69
CA ALA A 12 -25.10 5.24 45.36
C ALA A 12 -24.81 4.65 43.96
N GLY A 13 -23.91 5.31 43.23
CA GLY A 13 -23.43 4.91 41.92
C GLY A 13 -22.88 3.48 41.91
N GLY A 14 -23.62 2.58 41.26
CA GLY A 14 -23.16 1.25 40.90
C GLY A 14 -22.17 1.34 39.74
N ARG A 15 -21.00 0.73 39.91
CA ARG A 15 -19.96 0.56 38.89
C ARG A 15 -20.59 0.02 37.59
N PRO A 16 -20.26 0.55 36.40
CA PRO A 16 -20.89 0.10 35.16
C PRO A 16 -20.59 -1.38 34.95
N VAL A 17 -21.64 -2.20 35.03
CA VAL A 17 -21.56 -3.63 34.73
C VAL A 17 -21.29 -3.73 33.23
N ARG A 18 -20.08 -4.18 32.86
CA ARG A 18 -19.75 -4.54 31.47
C ARG A 18 -20.84 -5.49 30.96
N GLY A 19 -21.71 -4.98 30.09
CA GLY A 19 -22.77 -5.76 29.49
C GLY A 19 -22.19 -7.00 28.81
N ARG A 20 -22.85 -8.15 28.98
CA ARG A 20 -22.50 -9.38 28.28
C ARG A 20 -22.53 -9.07 26.77
N LYS A 21 -21.35 -9.08 26.15
CA LYS A 21 -21.20 -8.90 24.69
C LYS A 21 -22.13 -9.87 23.96
N SER A 22 -22.75 -9.40 22.89
CA SER A 22 -23.67 -10.19 22.07
C SER A 22 -22.95 -11.42 21.48
N LYS A 23 -23.72 -12.48 21.20
CA LYS A 23 -23.20 -13.73 20.61
C LYS A 23 -22.50 -13.47 19.25
N ARG A 24 -22.95 -12.44 18.52
CA ARG A 24 -22.34 -11.98 17.25
C ARG A 24 -21.00 -11.29 17.47
N ALA A 25 -20.88 -10.41 18.46
CA ALA A 25 -19.61 -9.77 18.82
C ALA A 25 -18.57 -10.80 19.31
N LYS A 26 -19.01 -11.79 20.10
CA LYS A 26 -18.13 -12.91 20.51
C LYS A 26 -17.65 -13.76 19.32
N ARG A 27 -18.47 -13.94 18.29
CA ARG A 27 -18.08 -14.70 17.09
C ARG A 27 -17.06 -13.93 16.25
N GLN A 28 -17.24 -12.62 16.07
CA GLN A 28 -16.26 -11.76 15.41
C GLN A 28 -14.93 -11.70 16.17
N GLU A 29 -14.95 -11.61 17.51
CA GLU A 29 -13.73 -11.66 18.31
C GLU A 29 -13.02 -13.02 18.19
N PHE A 30 -13.78 -14.11 18.12
CA PHE A 30 -13.20 -15.45 17.97
C PHE A 30 -12.58 -15.64 16.58
N GLU A 31 -13.22 -15.13 15.54
CA GLU A 31 -12.72 -15.15 14.17
C GLU A 31 -11.46 -14.28 14.02
N ALA A 32 -11.42 -13.10 14.65
CA ALA A 32 -10.23 -12.24 14.73
C ALA A 32 -9.08 -12.89 15.52
N MET A 33 -9.38 -13.67 16.56
CA MET A 33 -8.37 -14.44 17.31
C MET A 33 -7.91 -15.71 16.60
N GLN A 34 -8.67 -16.18 15.61
CA GLN A 34 -8.35 -17.40 14.85
C GLN A 34 -7.52 -17.12 13.61
N ALA A 35 -7.31 -15.85 13.25
CA ALA A 35 -6.33 -15.46 12.24
C ALA A 35 -4.93 -15.88 12.73
N PRO A 36 -4.22 -16.77 11.99
CA PRO A 36 -2.88 -17.19 12.39
C PRO A 36 -1.95 -15.98 12.38
N SER A 37 -1.54 -15.53 13.57
CA SER A 37 -0.57 -14.45 13.73
C SER A 37 0.83 -15.03 13.54
N LEU A 38 1.44 -14.77 12.38
CA LEU A 38 2.87 -15.01 12.20
C LEU A 38 3.64 -14.04 13.09
N GLY A 39 4.52 -14.58 13.95
CA GLY A 39 5.33 -13.76 14.83
C GLY A 39 4.58 -12.93 15.86
N GLY A 40 3.30 -13.23 16.11
CA GLY A 40 2.47 -12.43 17.02
C GLY A 40 1.99 -11.11 16.44
N VAL A 41 2.19 -10.86 15.13
CA VAL A 41 1.71 -9.66 14.46
C VAL A 41 0.54 -9.99 13.52
N SER A 42 -0.45 -9.09 13.47
CA SER A 42 -1.61 -9.21 12.59
C SER A 42 -1.34 -8.45 11.31
N VAL A 43 -1.36 -9.16 10.18
CA VAL A 43 -1.27 -8.58 8.83
C VAL A 43 -2.52 -8.97 8.04
N PRO A 44 -3.13 -8.05 7.28
CA PRO A 44 -4.22 -8.36 6.37
C PRO A 44 -3.80 -9.45 5.39
N ARG A 45 -4.57 -10.54 5.32
CA ARG A 45 -4.33 -11.61 4.36
C ARG A 45 -5.20 -11.44 3.12
N GLY A 46 -4.60 -11.67 1.97
CA GLY A 46 -5.30 -11.76 0.70
C GLY A 46 -6.01 -13.10 0.53
N ASN A 47 -6.73 -13.21 -0.58
CA ASN A 47 -7.50 -14.40 -0.97
C ASN A 47 -6.78 -15.27 -2.03
N GLY A 48 -5.49 -15.01 -2.26
CA GLY A 48 -4.67 -15.64 -3.31
C GLY A 48 -4.94 -15.13 -4.72
N LYS A 49 -5.82 -14.14 -4.89
CA LYS A 49 -6.21 -13.57 -6.19
C LYS A 49 -6.06 -12.05 -6.25
N THR A 50 -5.96 -11.37 -5.11
CA THR A 50 -5.70 -9.94 -5.05
C THR A 50 -4.31 -9.67 -5.60
N VAL A 51 -4.25 -9.00 -6.75
CA VAL A 51 -3.00 -8.59 -7.39
C VAL A 51 -2.56 -7.24 -6.80
N ILE A 52 -1.31 -7.16 -6.36
CA ILE A 52 -0.67 -5.96 -5.87
C ILE A 52 0.44 -5.62 -6.85
N ARG A 53 0.25 -4.50 -7.55
CA ARG A 53 1.26 -3.96 -8.46
C ARG A 53 2.35 -3.27 -7.66
N LEU A 54 3.63 -3.48 -7.93
CA LEU A 54 4.74 -2.76 -7.29
C LEU A 54 5.75 -2.30 -8.33
N ARG A 55 6.54 -1.27 -7.99
CA ARG A 55 7.61 -0.78 -8.85
C ARG A 55 8.91 -1.50 -8.52
N HIS A 56 9.81 -1.53 -9.49
CA HIS A 56 11.18 -1.95 -9.23
C HIS A 56 11.82 -1.00 -8.20
N GLY A 57 12.42 -1.58 -7.17
CA GLY A 57 13.00 -0.82 -6.07
C GLY A 57 12.01 -0.38 -4.98
N SER A 58 10.75 -0.83 -5.04
CA SER A 58 9.80 -0.63 -3.94
C SER A 58 10.30 -1.22 -2.62
N SER A 59 9.86 -0.61 -1.53
CA SER A 59 10.17 -0.99 -0.16
C SER A 59 8.96 -1.64 0.52
N LEU A 60 9.15 -2.16 1.74
CA LEU A 60 8.05 -2.73 2.53
C LEU A 60 7.01 -1.69 2.92
N ASN A 61 7.38 -0.42 3.03
CA ASN A 61 6.43 0.66 3.23
C ASN A 61 5.46 0.75 2.05
N ASP A 62 5.98 0.73 0.81
CA ASP A 62 5.15 0.84 -0.39
C ASP A 62 4.19 -0.35 -0.52
N PHE A 63 4.65 -1.55 -0.15
CA PHE A 63 3.78 -2.72 -0.11
C PHE A 63 2.74 -2.65 1.01
N ALA A 64 3.14 -2.23 2.22
CA ALA A 64 2.24 -2.00 3.36
C ALA A 64 1.11 -1.03 3.02
N ASP A 65 1.43 0.07 2.34
CA ASP A 65 0.46 1.09 1.95
C ASP A 65 -0.61 0.52 1.00
N LYS A 66 -0.24 -0.43 0.13
CA LYS A 66 -1.19 -1.08 -0.80
C LYS A 66 -2.13 -2.07 -0.14
N ILE A 67 -1.71 -2.70 0.95
CA ILE A 67 -2.51 -3.71 1.68
C ILE A 67 -3.09 -3.17 2.99
N ASP A 68 -2.93 -1.87 3.28
CA ASP A 68 -3.31 -1.20 4.53
C ASP A 68 -2.78 -1.96 5.77
N ALA A 69 -1.48 -2.27 5.74
CA ALA A 69 -0.79 -2.99 6.80
C ALA A 69 0.25 -2.11 7.49
N ASN A 70 0.66 -2.50 8.70
CA ASN A 70 1.77 -1.86 9.38
C ASN A 70 3.11 -2.37 8.80
N PRO A 71 4.02 -1.50 8.31
CA PRO A 71 5.32 -1.94 7.78
C PRO A 71 6.16 -2.74 8.79
N ALA A 72 6.07 -2.40 10.09
CA ALA A 72 6.77 -3.15 11.13
C ALA A 72 6.29 -4.61 11.24
N ALA A 73 5.01 -4.85 10.95
CA ALA A 73 4.47 -6.19 10.91
C ALA A 73 5.07 -7.01 9.76
N LEU A 74 5.23 -6.39 8.58
CA LEU A 74 5.82 -7.03 7.41
C LEU A 74 7.29 -7.37 7.61
N VAL A 75 8.06 -6.49 8.25
CA VAL A 75 9.45 -6.78 8.66
C VAL A 75 9.50 -8.01 9.56
N THR A 76 8.54 -8.15 10.48
CA THR A 76 8.48 -9.32 11.37
C THR A 76 8.14 -10.60 10.61
N VAL A 77 7.24 -10.53 9.63
CA VAL A 77 6.90 -11.67 8.75
C VAL A 77 8.12 -12.09 7.91
N LEU A 78 8.82 -11.14 7.28
CA LEU A 78 10.05 -11.42 6.54
C LEU A 78 11.12 -12.07 7.42
N PHE A 79 11.29 -11.58 8.65
CA PHE A 79 12.22 -12.19 9.60
C PHE A 79 11.89 -13.66 9.87
N HIS A 80 10.61 -14.04 9.93
CA HIS A 80 10.20 -15.44 10.07
C HIS A 80 10.39 -16.27 8.80
N LEU A 81 10.40 -15.63 7.62
CA LEU A 81 10.72 -16.27 6.34
C LEU A 81 12.25 -16.44 6.14
N GLY A 82 13.07 -15.87 7.03
CA GLY A 82 14.53 -15.98 6.99
C GLY A 82 15.23 -14.85 6.25
N GLU A 83 14.48 -13.83 5.81
CA GLU A 83 15.00 -12.67 5.11
C GLU A 83 15.03 -11.44 6.04
N MET A 84 16.16 -10.76 6.05
CA MET A 84 16.40 -9.59 6.90
C MET A 84 16.36 -8.33 6.05
N ALA A 85 15.31 -7.54 6.24
CA ALA A 85 15.12 -6.27 5.53
C ALA A 85 14.61 -5.19 6.48
N THR A 86 14.94 -3.94 6.17
CA THR A 86 14.35 -2.77 6.86
C THR A 86 13.13 -2.26 6.09
N ALA A 87 12.23 -1.53 6.77
CA ALA A 87 10.98 -1.08 6.17
C ALA A 87 11.15 -0.17 4.93
N THR A 88 12.25 0.60 4.88
CA THR A 88 12.58 1.55 3.82
C THR A 88 13.57 1.00 2.79
N GLN A 89 14.07 -0.23 2.97
CA GLN A 89 15.00 -0.85 2.04
C GLN A 89 14.24 -1.33 0.79
N SER A 90 14.81 -1.07 -0.37
CA SER A 90 14.31 -1.62 -1.62
C SER A 90 14.55 -3.14 -1.67
N LEU A 91 13.52 -3.89 -2.03
CA LEU A 91 13.58 -5.35 -2.15
C LEU A 91 13.38 -5.78 -3.61
N ASP A 92 13.90 -6.96 -3.90
CA ASP A 92 13.77 -7.64 -5.18
C ASP A 92 12.43 -8.36 -5.31
N GLU A 93 12.09 -8.71 -6.55
CA GLU A 93 10.83 -9.35 -6.90
C GLU A 93 10.66 -10.71 -6.20
N ASP A 94 11.73 -11.48 -6.05
CA ASP A 94 11.69 -12.81 -5.44
C ASP A 94 11.32 -12.75 -3.94
N THR A 95 11.93 -11.81 -3.21
CA THR A 95 11.60 -11.51 -1.80
C THR A 95 10.13 -11.09 -1.66
N PHE A 96 9.68 -10.18 -2.52
CA PHE A 96 8.29 -9.74 -2.54
C PHE A 96 7.33 -10.89 -2.88
N GLY A 97 7.67 -11.73 -3.86
CA GLY A 97 6.90 -12.90 -4.25
C GLY A 97 6.74 -13.89 -3.10
N THR A 98 7.80 -14.14 -2.34
CA THR A 98 7.78 -15.02 -1.16
C THR A 98 6.89 -14.46 -0.05
N LEU A 99 7.04 -13.16 0.27
CA LEU A 99 6.20 -12.47 1.24
C LEU A 99 4.72 -12.45 0.83
N ALA A 100 4.44 -12.18 -0.45
CA ALA A 100 3.10 -12.13 -0.99
C ALA A 100 2.43 -13.51 -0.99
N ALA A 101 3.15 -14.56 -1.36
CA ALA A 101 2.65 -15.93 -1.31
C ALA A 101 2.22 -16.33 0.11
N GLU A 102 3.00 -15.97 1.13
CA GLU A 102 2.67 -16.23 2.53
C GLU A 102 1.42 -15.45 3.00
N LEU A 103 1.28 -14.21 2.54
CA LEU A 103 0.14 -13.34 2.87
C LEU A 103 -1.08 -13.56 1.98
N GLY A 104 -0.98 -14.37 0.92
CA GLY A 104 -2.06 -14.64 -0.02
C GLY A 104 -2.31 -13.51 -1.03
N TYR A 105 -1.28 -12.76 -1.42
CA TYR A 105 -1.32 -11.78 -2.51
C TYR A 105 -0.55 -12.30 -3.72
N VAL A 106 -0.87 -11.76 -4.89
CA VAL A 106 -0.08 -11.96 -6.11
C VAL A 106 0.64 -10.65 -6.40
N ILE A 107 1.96 -10.68 -6.56
CA ILE A 107 2.72 -9.48 -6.92
C ILE A 107 2.93 -9.42 -8.42
N GLU A 108 2.73 -8.23 -8.98
CA GLU A 108 2.97 -7.89 -10.37
C GLU A 108 3.96 -6.72 -10.37
N MET A 109 5.19 -6.95 -10.84
CA MET A 109 6.19 -5.90 -10.94
C MET A 109 5.95 -5.10 -12.22
N VAL A 110 5.66 -3.82 -12.05
CA VAL A 110 5.37 -2.88 -13.14
C VAL A 110 6.65 -2.16 -13.54
N SER A 111 6.88 -2.06 -14.85
CA SER A 111 7.99 -1.29 -15.40
C SER A 111 7.70 0.21 -15.34
N ALA A 112 8.75 1.04 -15.46
CA ALA A 112 8.58 2.49 -15.52
C ALA A 112 7.76 2.93 -16.75
N GLU A 113 7.91 2.24 -17.88
CA GLU A 113 7.14 2.56 -19.10
C GLU A 113 5.64 2.29 -18.93
N GLU A 114 5.31 1.22 -18.22
CA GLU A 114 3.92 0.82 -17.98
C GLU A 114 3.24 1.67 -16.90
N GLU A 115 4.02 2.15 -15.91
CA GLU A 115 3.63 3.24 -15.03
C GLU A 115 3.29 4.51 -15.81
N ASP A 116 4.20 4.94 -16.67
CA ASP A 116 4.04 6.17 -17.44
C ASP A 116 2.80 6.06 -18.34
N ARG A 117 2.59 4.88 -18.95
CA ARG A 117 1.37 4.59 -19.72
C ARG A 117 0.11 4.67 -18.86
N GLU A 118 0.09 4.07 -17.66
CA GLU A 118 -1.06 4.14 -16.75
C GLU A 118 -1.33 5.58 -16.28
N LEU A 119 -0.27 6.34 -15.99
CA LEU A 119 -0.34 7.73 -15.59
C LEU A 119 -0.90 8.60 -16.73
N LEU A 120 -0.36 8.48 -17.94
CA LEU A 120 -0.83 9.21 -19.12
C LEU A 120 -2.28 8.85 -19.46
N GLY A 121 -2.64 7.56 -19.36
CA GLY A 121 -4.02 7.10 -19.53
C GLY A 121 -4.99 7.73 -18.53
N SER A 122 -4.55 8.06 -17.31
CA SER A 122 -5.39 8.79 -16.34
C SER A 122 -5.73 10.23 -16.77
N PHE A 123 -4.98 10.77 -17.73
CA PHE A 123 -5.22 12.07 -18.36
C PHE A 123 -5.85 11.95 -19.76
N ASP A 124 -6.37 10.76 -20.12
CA ASP A 124 -6.90 10.44 -21.46
C ASP A 124 -5.84 10.60 -22.58
N ILE A 125 -4.55 10.44 -22.25
CA ILE A 125 -3.44 10.50 -23.21
C ILE A 125 -2.98 9.08 -23.54
N ASP A 126 -3.11 8.67 -24.80
CA ASP A 126 -2.67 7.37 -25.31
C ASP A 126 -1.69 7.59 -26.47
N LEU A 127 -0.39 7.50 -26.16
CA LEU A 127 0.67 7.74 -27.13
C LEU A 127 0.67 6.71 -28.26
N ASP A 128 0.29 5.46 -27.97
CA ASP A 128 0.29 4.39 -28.96
C ASP A 128 -0.87 4.61 -29.94
N ALA A 129 -2.05 4.96 -29.45
CA ALA A 129 -3.20 5.29 -30.29
C ALA A 129 -3.03 6.58 -31.08
N GLU A 130 -2.42 7.62 -30.50
CA GLU A 130 -2.10 8.87 -31.21
C GLU A 130 -1.11 8.62 -32.36
N LEU A 131 -0.10 7.78 -32.12
CA LEU A 131 0.91 7.44 -33.12
C LEU A 131 0.35 6.54 -34.24
N GLU A 132 -0.58 5.64 -33.92
CA GLU A 132 -1.31 4.86 -34.94
C GLU A 132 -2.28 5.71 -35.77
N ALA A 133 -2.84 6.76 -35.17
CA ALA A 133 -3.74 7.69 -35.85
C ALA A 133 -3.01 8.72 -36.72
N GLU A 134 -1.72 8.96 -36.47
CA GLU A 134 -0.88 9.88 -37.25
C GLU A 134 -0.48 9.24 -38.59
N GLY A 135 -1.02 9.76 -39.69
CA GLY A 135 -0.70 9.30 -41.04
C GLY A 135 0.50 10.02 -41.66
N ASP A 136 1.04 9.46 -42.74
CA ASP A 136 2.10 10.13 -43.53
C ASP A 136 1.66 11.52 -44.05
N GLU A 137 0.36 11.73 -44.24
CA GLU A 137 -0.24 13.02 -44.61
C GLU A 137 -0.21 14.09 -43.51
N ASP A 138 -0.14 13.70 -42.23
CA ASP A 138 -0.08 14.61 -41.08
C ASP A 138 1.35 15.04 -40.77
N LEU A 139 2.35 14.28 -41.26
CA LEU A 139 3.76 14.54 -41.02
C LEU A 139 4.26 15.77 -41.80
N ALA A 140 4.66 16.80 -41.06
CA ALA A 140 5.29 18.00 -41.62
C ALA A 140 6.81 18.01 -41.40
N PRO A 141 7.60 18.51 -42.37
CA PRO A 141 9.03 18.68 -42.17
C PRO A 141 9.30 19.69 -41.06
N ARG A 142 9.98 19.26 -40.00
CA ARG A 142 10.41 20.10 -38.87
C ARG A 142 11.92 20.31 -38.87
N PRO A 143 12.42 21.50 -38.52
CA PRO A 143 13.85 21.74 -38.41
C PRO A 143 14.46 20.84 -37.32
N PRO A 144 15.73 20.40 -37.47
CA PRO A 144 16.37 19.53 -36.50
C PRO A 144 16.61 20.28 -35.18
N VAL A 145 16.37 19.59 -34.05
CA VAL A 145 16.77 20.07 -32.73
C VAL A 145 18.20 19.60 -32.47
N VAL A 146 19.12 20.55 -32.26
CA VAL A 146 20.55 20.26 -32.03
C VAL A 146 20.95 20.78 -30.65
N THR A 147 21.48 19.89 -29.81
CA THR A 147 21.98 20.23 -28.47
C THR A 147 23.48 20.01 -28.41
N VAL A 148 24.25 21.04 -28.02
CA VAL A 148 25.70 20.96 -27.85
C VAL A 148 26.02 20.87 -26.35
N MET A 149 26.51 19.71 -25.89
CA MET A 149 26.88 19.46 -24.48
C MET A 149 28.39 19.28 -24.32
N GLY A 150 28.95 19.58 -23.14
CA GLY A 150 30.39 19.51 -22.87
C GLY A 150 30.83 20.31 -21.63
N HIS A 151 32.11 20.24 -21.25
CA HIS A 151 32.67 20.95 -20.07
C HIS A 151 32.70 22.48 -20.26
N VAL A 152 32.75 23.24 -19.16
CA VAL A 152 33.06 24.68 -19.21
C VAL A 152 34.42 24.81 -19.94
N ASP A 153 34.53 25.71 -20.92
CA ASP A 153 35.70 25.91 -21.81
C ASP A 153 35.77 25.09 -23.12
N HIS A 154 34.80 24.21 -23.43
CA HIS A 154 34.84 23.42 -24.67
C HIS A 154 34.24 24.12 -25.92
N GLY A 155 34.17 25.46 -25.93
CA GLY A 155 33.83 26.21 -27.16
C GLY A 155 32.43 25.96 -27.72
N LYS A 156 31.46 25.49 -26.91
CA LYS A 156 30.06 25.19 -27.32
C LYS A 156 29.30 26.38 -27.94
N THR A 157 29.87 27.57 -27.83
CA THR A 157 29.34 28.86 -28.31
C THR A 157 30.21 29.51 -29.38
N LYS A 158 31.34 28.91 -29.79
CA LYS A 158 32.32 29.56 -30.67
C LYS A 158 32.26 29.05 -32.11
#